data_AF-A0AAV4ISZ6-F1
#
_entry.id   AF-A0AAV4ISZ6-F1
#
_cell.length_a   1.000
_cell.length_b   1.000
_cell.length_c   1.000
_cell.angle_alpha   90.00
_cell.angle_beta   90.00
_cell.angle_gamma   90.00
#
_symmetry.space_group_name_H-M   'P 1'
#
loop_
_entity.id
_entity.type
_entity.pdbx_description
1 polymer ?
#
loop_
_entity_poly.entity_id
_entity_poly.type
_entity_poly.pdbx_seq_one_letter_code
_entity_poly.pdbx_strand_id
1 'polypeptide(L)'
;MEVTNQDSVDLEDYTLGKNVICREVQVKTLLALFGQTGLNICTIFISEIVWEKFRAGTGFCEPYCLHFPDYTRNELMEIMVLDAPATCEPDLYSLYVNMVLSVFHMVCRDLRELRHIARLNFDYFYEPVKSGECAPTNARKLWKNVEPHLRKALKSVYLREVSSHQWELMQQAELADDDSSQTVGKSSRRMAKLVKKNERASNHLLGPKTFPIDRMMAIFYSIIEGKVVPSAHIYVQISSLVSLHLLSQVGGDDKISAPKYKCLVTLDFIRSIARTVQFDIMRYLYDFL
;
A
#
# COMPACT_ATOMS: atom_id res chain seq x y z
N MET A 1 33.15 -60.10 -5.33
CA MET A 1 33.32 -59.74 -6.74
C MET A 1 31.94 -59.42 -7.27
N GLU A 2 31.81 -58.17 -7.69
CA GLU A 2 30.71 -57.46 -8.34
C GLU A 2 29.49 -58.27 -8.78
N VAL A 3 28.32 -57.83 -8.28
CA VAL A 3 27.11 -57.77 -9.09
C VAL A 3 26.63 -56.32 -9.02
N THR A 4 26.91 -55.59 -10.09
CA THR A 4 26.29 -54.31 -10.44
C THR A 4 24.79 -54.52 -10.58
N ASN A 5 24.00 -53.73 -9.86
CA ASN A 5 22.68 -53.33 -10.35
C ASN A 5 22.54 -51.82 -10.16
N GLN A 6 22.47 -51.17 -11.31
CA GLN A 6 21.93 -49.86 -11.53
C GLN A 6 20.59 -49.74 -10.78
N ASP A 7 20.46 -48.72 -9.96
CA ASP A 7 19.24 -47.90 -9.83
C ASP A 7 19.66 -46.69 -8.97
N SER A 8 20.31 -45.75 -9.65
CA SER A 8 20.40 -44.37 -9.20
C SER A 8 18.98 -43.81 -9.15
N VAL A 9 18.34 -43.96 -7.99
CA VAL A 9 17.12 -43.23 -7.68
C VAL A 9 17.54 -41.77 -7.52
N ASP A 10 17.30 -41.01 -8.58
CA ASP A 10 17.41 -39.56 -8.60
C ASP A 10 16.58 -38.99 -7.44
N LEU A 11 17.28 -38.57 -6.39
CA LEU A 11 16.71 -37.97 -5.17
C LEU A 11 16.25 -36.52 -5.36
N GLU A 12 16.05 -36.08 -6.61
CA GLU A 12 15.78 -34.68 -6.98
C GLU A 12 14.30 -34.36 -7.27
N ASP A 13 13.37 -35.31 -7.16
CA ASP A 13 11.97 -35.07 -7.58
C ASP A 13 10.98 -34.65 -6.47
N TYR A 14 11.46 -34.28 -5.27
CA TYR A 14 10.60 -33.60 -4.29
C TYR A 14 10.54 -32.10 -4.61
N THR A 15 9.55 -31.75 -5.42
CA THR A 15 9.35 -30.44 -6.05
C THR A 15 9.11 -29.32 -5.03
N LEU A 16 10.19 -28.70 -4.52
CA LEU A 16 10.14 -27.36 -3.91
C LEU A 16 9.96 -26.31 -5.03
N GLY A 17 8.94 -25.47 -4.94
CA GLY A 17 8.90 -24.19 -5.68
C GLY A 17 8.04 -24.11 -6.94
N LYS A 18 7.23 -25.12 -7.28
CA LYS A 18 6.17 -24.92 -8.30
C LYS A 18 4.91 -24.36 -7.62
N ASN A 19 4.47 -23.19 -8.07
CA ASN A 19 3.18 -22.63 -7.68
C ASN A 19 2.07 -23.52 -8.24
N VAL A 20 1.49 -24.37 -7.39
CA VAL A 20 0.33 -25.19 -7.74
C VAL A 20 -0.93 -24.48 -7.26
N ILE A 21 -1.87 -24.24 -8.19
CA ILE A 21 -3.19 -23.73 -7.82
C ILE A 21 -3.94 -24.87 -7.13
N CYS A 22 -3.99 -24.82 -5.80
CA CYS A 22 -4.75 -25.76 -4.99
C CYS A 22 -6.20 -25.28 -4.88
N ARG A 23 -7.14 -26.05 -5.41
CA ARG A 23 -8.59 -25.83 -5.22
C ARG A 23 -9.00 -26.33 -3.85
N GLU A 24 -10.10 -25.79 -3.34
CA GLU A 24 -10.68 -26.15 -2.04
C GLU A 24 -10.85 -27.66 -1.84
N VAL A 25 -11.24 -28.41 -2.88
CA VAL A 25 -11.40 -29.87 -2.83
C VAL A 25 -10.07 -30.58 -2.53
N GLN A 26 -8.96 -30.07 -3.07
CA GLN A 26 -7.63 -30.66 -2.90
C GLN A 26 -7.11 -30.46 -1.46
N VAL A 27 -7.43 -29.32 -0.82
CA VAL A 27 -7.08 -29.08 0.58
C VAL A 27 -7.69 -30.17 1.48
N LYS A 28 -8.95 -30.57 1.23
CA LYS A 28 -9.60 -31.64 1.99
C LYS A 28 -8.87 -32.97 1.84
N THR A 29 -8.50 -33.33 0.62
CA THR A 29 -7.78 -34.56 0.33
C THR A 29 -6.42 -34.57 1.02
N LEU A 30 -5.71 -33.44 1.00
CA LEU A 30 -4.39 -33.32 1.65
C LEU A 30 -4.46 -33.45 3.18
N LEU A 31 -5.53 -32.99 3.82
CA LEU A 31 -5.76 -33.20 5.26
C LEU A 31 -6.04 -34.66 5.60
N ALA A 32 -6.69 -35.40 4.70
CA ALA A 32 -7.08 -36.79 4.91
C ALA A 32 -5.99 -37.82 4.52
N LEU A 33 -4.86 -37.38 3.96
CA LEU A 33 -3.78 -38.25 3.46
C LEU A 33 -3.22 -39.20 4.54
N PHE A 34 -3.14 -38.73 5.78
CA PHE A 34 -2.67 -39.50 6.94
C PHE A 34 -3.50 -40.77 7.17
N GLY A 35 -4.78 -40.78 6.78
CA GLY A 35 -5.69 -41.92 6.98
C GLY A 35 -5.84 -42.86 5.78
N GLN A 36 -5.34 -42.50 4.60
CA GLN A 36 -5.67 -43.21 3.34
C GLN A 36 -4.54 -44.04 2.75
N THR A 37 -3.27 -43.73 3.08
CA THR A 37 -2.12 -44.26 2.33
C THR A 37 -1.34 -45.35 3.03
N GLY A 38 -1.62 -45.66 4.31
CA GLY A 38 -0.80 -46.59 5.11
C GLY A 38 0.64 -46.09 5.35
N LEU A 39 0.93 -44.83 4.96
CA LEU A 39 2.23 -44.18 5.08
C LEU A 39 2.17 -43.12 6.19
N ASN A 40 3.29 -42.92 6.90
CA ASN A 40 3.40 -41.90 7.95
C ASN A 40 3.65 -40.51 7.34
N ILE A 41 2.61 -39.89 6.79
CA ILE A 41 2.68 -38.59 6.11
C ILE A 41 1.99 -37.52 6.98
N CYS A 42 2.71 -36.44 7.29
CA CYS A 42 2.15 -35.25 7.95
C CYS A 42 2.10 -34.09 6.96
N THR A 43 0.94 -33.45 6.83
CA THR A 43 0.75 -32.26 5.98
C THR A 43 0.74 -30.99 6.83
N ILE A 44 1.60 -30.03 6.49
CA ILE A 44 1.72 -28.73 7.17
C ILE A 44 1.22 -27.63 6.23
N PHE A 45 0.27 -26.83 6.72
CA PHE A 45 -0.27 -25.69 6.00
C PHE A 45 0.15 -24.41 6.72
N ILE A 46 0.66 -23.43 5.97
CA ILE A 46 1.03 -22.09 6.48
C ILE A 46 0.15 -21.07 5.77
N SER A 47 -0.51 -20.21 6.54
CA SER A 47 -1.50 -19.26 6.03
C SER A 47 -1.59 -18.04 6.95
N GLU A 48 -1.83 -16.87 6.37
CA GLU A 48 -2.22 -15.64 7.10
C GLU A 48 -3.74 -15.58 7.37
N ILE A 49 -4.50 -16.49 6.78
CA ILE A 49 -5.95 -16.60 6.92
C ILE A 49 -6.28 -17.59 8.04
N VAL A 50 -7.20 -17.20 8.92
CA VAL A 50 -7.75 -18.08 9.98
C VAL A 50 -8.44 -19.33 9.42
N TRP A 51 -8.32 -20.45 10.12
CA TRP A 51 -8.74 -21.77 9.65
C TRP A 51 -10.23 -21.84 9.27
N GLU A 52 -11.09 -21.12 9.96
CA GLU A 52 -12.55 -21.15 9.76
C GLU A 52 -12.97 -20.78 8.33
N LYS A 53 -12.16 -19.97 7.63
CA LYS A 53 -12.43 -19.59 6.24
C LYS A 53 -12.11 -20.70 5.23
N PHE A 54 -11.41 -21.75 5.64
CA PHE A 54 -11.13 -22.93 4.81
C PHE A 54 -12.19 -24.03 4.97
N ARG A 55 -13.14 -23.88 5.91
CA ARG A 55 -14.23 -24.84 6.10
C ARG A 55 -15.27 -24.68 4.99
N ALA A 56 -15.56 -25.76 4.25
CA ALA A 56 -16.55 -25.72 3.17
C ALA A 56 -17.36 -27.01 2.97
N GLY A 57 -18.57 -27.05 3.51
CA GLY A 57 -19.42 -28.24 3.46
C GLY A 57 -19.03 -29.29 4.50
N THR A 58 -19.30 -30.57 4.22
CA THR A 58 -19.10 -31.69 5.17
C THR A 58 -17.84 -32.51 4.84
N GLY A 59 -17.33 -33.27 5.82
CA GLY A 59 -16.31 -34.32 5.61
C GLY A 59 -14.84 -33.90 5.68
N PHE A 60 -14.47 -32.92 6.51
CA PHE A 60 -13.09 -32.50 6.71
C PHE A 60 -12.49 -33.10 7.99
N CYS A 61 -11.19 -33.35 7.97
CA CYS A 61 -10.40 -33.60 9.17
C CYS A 61 -9.94 -32.25 9.74
N GLU A 62 -10.21 -32.00 11.03
CA GLU A 62 -9.79 -30.76 11.68
C GLU A 62 -8.29 -30.83 12.02
N PRO A 63 -7.45 -29.95 11.44
CA PRO A 63 -6.02 -29.95 11.72
C PRO A 63 -5.74 -29.37 13.10
N TYR A 64 -4.57 -29.70 13.64
CA TYR A 64 -4.03 -29.00 14.79
C TYR A 64 -3.60 -27.59 14.37
N CYS A 65 -4.33 -26.58 14.84
CA CYS A 65 -4.06 -25.19 14.52
C CYS A 65 -3.00 -24.62 15.48
N LEU A 66 -1.82 -24.30 14.96
CA LEU A 66 -0.76 -23.61 15.70
C LEU A 66 -0.75 -22.13 15.28
N HIS A 67 -0.98 -21.23 16.23
CA HIS A 67 -0.92 -19.79 16.00
C HIS A 67 0.49 -19.25 16.23
N PHE A 68 1.02 -18.53 15.25
CA PHE A 68 2.26 -17.75 15.36
C PHE A 68 1.87 -16.28 15.55
N PRO A 69 1.96 -15.73 16.78
CA PRO A 69 1.61 -14.35 17.04
C PRO A 69 2.63 -13.38 16.44
N ASP A 70 2.21 -12.13 16.27
CA ASP A 70 3.11 -11.05 15.88
C ASP A 70 4.18 -10.81 16.95
N TYR A 71 5.41 -10.51 16.52
CA TYR A 71 6.47 -10.14 17.44
C TYR A 71 6.15 -8.83 18.18
N THR A 72 6.39 -8.85 19.48
CA THR A 72 6.37 -7.66 20.33
C THR A 72 7.56 -6.74 20.01
N ARG A 73 7.50 -5.47 20.47
CA ARG A 73 8.62 -4.53 20.33
C ARG A 73 9.94 -5.11 20.87
N ASN A 74 9.88 -5.82 21.99
CA ASN A 74 11.07 -6.37 22.64
C ASN A 74 11.64 -7.54 21.83
N GLU A 75 10.79 -8.44 21.34
CA GLU A 75 11.24 -9.53 20.47
C GLU A 75 11.81 -9.00 19.14
N LEU A 76 11.17 -7.99 18.54
CA LEU A 76 11.70 -7.32 17.35
C LEU A 76 13.07 -6.70 17.61
N MET A 77 13.24 -6.06 18.77
CA MET A 77 14.52 -5.50 19.19
C MET A 77 15.60 -6.58 19.30
N GLU A 78 15.32 -7.67 20.03
CA GLU A 78 16.25 -8.79 20.20
C GLU A 78 16.62 -9.43 18.85
N ILE A 79 15.63 -9.70 18.01
CA ILE A 79 15.82 -10.33 16.70
C ILE A 79 16.62 -9.42 15.76
N MET A 80 16.31 -8.12 15.72
CA MET A 80 17.00 -7.18 14.83
C MET A 80 18.43 -6.93 15.27
N VAL A 81 18.73 -6.93 16.59
CA VAL A 81 20.10 -6.75 17.10
C VAL A 81 21.04 -7.88 16.65
N LEU A 82 20.52 -9.09 16.40
CA LEU A 82 21.30 -10.20 15.83
C LEU A 82 21.82 -9.92 14.41
N ASP A 83 21.21 -8.99 13.69
CA ASP A 83 21.66 -8.57 12.35
C ASP A 83 22.79 -7.52 12.40
N ALA A 84 23.42 -7.30 13.55
CA ALA A 84 24.49 -6.32 13.73
C ALA A 84 25.67 -6.59 12.77
N PRO A 85 26.15 -5.56 12.04
CA PRO A 85 27.35 -5.71 11.22
C PRO A 85 28.59 -5.81 12.10
N ALA A 86 29.58 -6.61 11.69
CA ALA A 86 30.83 -6.84 12.43
C ALA A 86 31.68 -5.56 12.67
N THR A 87 31.38 -4.47 11.96
CA THR A 87 32.03 -3.17 12.10
C THR A 87 31.49 -2.33 13.26
N CYS A 88 30.39 -2.76 13.89
CA CYS A 88 29.68 -1.99 14.90
C CYS A 88 29.63 -2.73 16.24
N GLU A 89 29.85 -1.98 17.33
CA GLU A 89 29.64 -2.48 18.69
C GLU A 89 28.15 -2.88 18.89
N PRO A 90 27.87 -4.05 19.50
CA PRO A 90 26.49 -4.52 19.72
C PRO A 90 25.61 -3.52 20.46
N ASP A 91 26.15 -2.82 21.45
CA ASP A 91 25.42 -1.82 22.24
C ASP A 91 25.03 -0.59 21.39
N LEU A 92 25.91 -0.18 20.46
CA LEU A 92 25.65 0.93 19.54
C LEU A 92 24.58 0.54 18.51
N TYR A 93 24.62 -0.70 18.02
CA TYR A 93 23.60 -1.22 17.12
C TYR A 93 22.25 -1.40 17.83
N SER A 94 22.24 -1.82 19.08
CA SER A 94 21.04 -1.84 19.93
C SER A 94 20.41 -0.45 20.03
N LEU A 95 21.21 0.59 20.31
CA LEU A 95 20.72 1.97 20.30
C LEU A 95 20.09 2.35 18.96
N TYR A 96 20.72 1.98 17.84
CA TYR A 96 20.20 2.22 16.49
C TYR A 96 18.86 1.51 16.24
N VAL A 97 18.75 0.23 16.56
CA VAL A 97 17.52 -0.54 16.39
C VAL A 97 16.39 0.07 17.23
N ASN A 98 16.68 0.51 18.46
CA ASN A 98 15.67 1.19 19.28
C ASN A 98 15.19 2.51 18.65
N MET A 99 16.09 3.28 18.05
CA MET A 99 15.76 4.49 17.28
C MET A 99 14.84 4.16 16.10
N VAL A 100 15.18 3.16 15.29
CA VAL A 100 14.34 2.70 14.17
C VAL A 100 12.96 2.26 14.68
N LEU A 101 12.91 1.36 15.67
CA LEU A 101 11.64 0.89 16.23
C LEU A 101 10.84 2.02 16.87
N SER A 102 11.45 3.09 17.39
CA SER A 102 10.71 4.24 17.94
C SER A 102 9.90 5.00 16.88
N VAL A 103 10.38 5.04 15.63
CA VAL A 103 9.69 5.69 14.50
C VAL A 103 8.68 4.73 13.85
N PHE A 104 9.10 3.49 13.59
CA PHE A 104 8.36 2.60 12.69
C PHE A 104 7.38 1.65 13.38
N HIS A 105 7.56 1.30 14.67
CA HIS A 105 6.75 0.25 15.31
C HIS A 105 5.23 0.52 15.35
N MET A 106 4.82 1.79 15.33
CA MET A 106 3.39 2.15 15.28
C MET A 106 2.77 1.97 13.89
N VAL A 107 3.60 1.84 12.85
CA VAL A 107 3.24 1.98 11.45
C VAL A 107 3.51 0.68 10.70
N CYS A 108 4.64 0.02 10.97
CA CYS A 108 5.06 -1.24 10.38
C CYS A 108 5.54 -2.21 11.46
N ARG A 109 5.03 -3.45 11.42
CA ARG A 109 5.46 -4.56 12.28
C ARG A 109 6.04 -5.74 11.50
N ASP A 110 6.18 -5.64 10.18
CA ASP A 110 6.82 -6.68 9.37
C ASP A 110 8.35 -6.62 9.61
N LEU A 111 8.88 -7.69 10.20
CA LEU A 111 10.31 -7.82 10.50
C LEU A 111 11.19 -7.66 9.25
N ARG A 112 10.75 -8.12 8.08
CA ARG A 112 11.53 -8.05 6.84
C ARG A 112 11.66 -6.60 6.37
N GLU A 113 10.57 -5.85 6.41
CA GLU A 113 10.56 -4.43 6.06
C GLU A 113 11.38 -3.61 7.07
N LEU A 114 11.22 -3.88 8.37
CA LEU A 114 12.02 -3.24 9.42
C LEU A 114 13.52 -3.52 9.25
N ARG A 115 13.92 -4.75 8.92
CA ARG A 115 15.31 -5.11 8.59
C ARG A 115 15.81 -4.39 7.35
N HIS A 116 15.00 -4.30 6.32
CA HIS A 116 15.36 -3.60 5.08
C HIS A 116 15.60 -2.10 5.34
N ILE A 117 14.67 -1.44 6.05
CA ILE A 117 14.78 -0.03 6.43
C ILE A 117 16.01 0.22 7.31
N ALA A 118 16.26 -0.66 8.28
CA ALA A 118 17.43 -0.59 9.15
C ALA A 118 18.73 -0.69 8.34
N ARG A 119 18.82 -1.63 7.38
CA ARG A 119 20.02 -1.75 6.52
C ARG A 119 20.23 -0.53 5.63
N LEU A 120 19.17 -0.01 5.02
CA LEU A 120 19.27 1.16 4.13
C LEU A 120 19.70 2.44 4.86
N ASN A 121 19.31 2.62 6.12
CA ASN A 121 19.58 3.83 6.88
C ASN A 121 20.79 3.72 7.82
N PHE A 122 21.43 2.55 7.89
CA PHE A 122 22.54 2.31 8.82
C PHE A 122 23.76 3.17 8.50
N ASP A 123 24.08 3.38 7.23
CA ASP A 123 25.25 4.17 6.84
C ASP A 123 25.14 5.62 7.30
N TYR A 124 23.97 6.24 7.16
CA TYR A 124 23.71 7.61 7.66
C TYR A 124 23.76 7.70 9.18
N PHE A 125 23.40 6.63 9.89
CA PHE A 125 23.53 6.58 11.35
C PHE A 125 24.99 6.50 11.79
N TYR A 126 25.81 5.72 11.08
CA TYR A 126 27.18 5.43 11.49
C TYR A 126 28.22 6.42 10.92
N GLU A 127 27.86 7.25 9.94
CA GLU A 127 28.72 8.29 9.35
C GLU A 127 29.35 9.26 10.38
N PRO A 128 28.63 9.81 11.38
CA PRO A 128 29.23 10.69 12.40
C PRO A 128 30.22 9.98 13.32
N VAL A 129 30.13 8.65 13.43
CA VAL A 129 31.07 7.83 14.22
C VAL A 129 32.31 7.52 13.39
N LYS A 130 32.14 7.18 12.10
CA LYS A 130 33.25 6.97 11.14
C LYS A 130 34.12 8.22 10.96
N SER A 131 33.50 9.40 10.89
CA SER A 131 34.18 10.69 10.71
C SER A 131 34.84 11.22 11.99
N GLY A 132 34.60 10.60 13.15
CA GLY A 132 35.11 11.06 14.44
C GLY A 132 34.43 12.33 14.98
N GLU A 133 33.33 12.77 14.35
CA GLU A 133 32.57 13.95 14.80
C GLU A 133 31.82 13.73 16.12
N CYS A 134 31.55 12.47 16.47
CA CYS A 134 30.73 12.10 17.62
C CYS A 134 31.23 10.84 18.30
N ALA A 135 31.25 10.84 19.64
CA ALA A 135 31.44 9.62 20.41
C ALA A 135 30.23 8.68 20.23
N PRO A 136 30.44 7.35 20.23
CA PRO A 136 29.36 6.35 20.09
C PRO A 136 28.34 6.39 21.24
N THR A 137 28.66 7.04 22.35
CA THR A 137 27.78 7.22 23.51
C THR A 137 26.78 8.37 23.36
N ASN A 138 26.97 9.29 22.40
CA ASN A 138 26.13 10.48 22.29
C ASN A 138 24.90 10.22 21.40
N ALA A 139 23.90 9.56 21.99
CA ALA A 139 22.65 9.20 21.34
C ALA A 139 21.89 10.38 20.71
N ARG A 140 21.96 11.58 21.32
CA ARG A 140 21.20 12.74 20.86
C ARG A 140 21.71 13.29 19.53
N LYS A 141 23.04 13.32 19.34
CA LYS A 141 23.65 13.79 18.10
C LYS A 141 23.43 12.78 16.96
N LEU A 142 23.54 11.48 17.26
CA LEU A 142 23.26 10.40 16.30
C LEU A 142 21.79 10.40 15.85
N TRP A 143 20.86 10.55 16.80
CA TRP A 143 19.44 10.68 16.48
C TRP A 143 19.16 11.88 15.57
N LYS A 144 19.72 13.06 15.89
CA LYS A 144 19.51 14.27 15.08
C LYS A 144 20.02 14.10 13.64
N ASN A 145 21.05 13.28 13.43
CA ASN A 145 21.56 12.97 12.09
C ASN A 145 20.63 12.03 11.33
N VAL A 146 20.20 10.93 11.95
CA VAL A 146 19.45 9.86 11.27
C VAL A 146 17.93 10.13 11.20
N GLU A 147 17.36 10.87 12.14
CA GLU A 147 15.92 11.19 12.22
C GLU A 147 15.32 11.68 10.89
N PRO A 148 15.89 12.68 10.18
CA PRO A 148 15.32 13.14 8.91
C PRO A 148 15.29 12.04 7.85
N HIS A 149 16.31 11.16 7.82
CA HIS A 149 16.35 10.02 6.89
C HIS A 149 15.30 8.97 7.24
N LEU A 150 15.11 8.67 8.53
CA LEU A 150 14.06 7.75 8.97
C LEU A 150 12.66 8.31 8.71
N ARG A 151 12.41 9.59 8.94
CA ARG A 151 11.11 10.24 8.63
C ARG A 151 10.84 10.27 7.12
N LYS A 152 11.88 10.49 6.31
CA LYS A 152 11.82 10.37 4.86
C LYS A 152 11.45 8.95 4.43
N ALA A 153 12.12 7.94 5.00
CA ALA A 153 11.82 6.54 4.74
C ALA A 153 10.40 6.16 5.18
N LEU A 154 9.89 6.68 6.31
CA LEU A 154 8.53 6.46 6.78
C LEU A 154 7.46 6.82 5.75
N LYS A 155 7.65 7.92 5.00
CA LYS A 155 6.74 8.31 3.93
C LYS A 155 6.75 7.31 2.76
N SER A 156 7.84 6.58 2.54
CA SER A 156 7.98 5.60 1.44
C SER A 156 7.67 4.15 1.84
N VAL A 157 7.60 3.81 3.13
CA VAL A 157 7.35 2.41 3.60
C VAL A 157 6.06 1.83 3.04
N TYR A 158 5.04 2.67 2.79
CA TYR A 158 3.76 2.22 2.21
C TYR A 158 3.67 2.32 0.69
N LEU A 159 4.67 2.91 0.07
CA LEU A 159 4.70 3.21 -1.36
C LEU A 159 5.85 2.43 -1.96
N ARG A 160 5.67 1.11 -2.12
CA ARG A 160 6.61 0.26 -2.87
C ARG A 160 6.80 0.74 -4.33
N GLU A 161 6.07 1.76 -4.77
CA GLU A 161 6.18 2.40 -6.09
C GLU A 161 5.94 3.93 -6.00
N VAL A 162 6.96 4.75 -5.73
CA VAL A 162 6.99 6.13 -6.22
C VAL A 162 8.40 6.45 -6.70
N SER A 163 8.52 6.69 -8.01
CA SER A 163 9.75 7.21 -8.64
C SER A 163 10.18 8.49 -7.92
N SER A 164 11.48 8.58 -7.62
CA SER A 164 12.16 9.71 -6.96
C SER A 164 11.77 11.09 -7.51
N HIS A 165 11.33 11.18 -8.77
CA HIS A 165 10.96 12.43 -9.42
C HIS A 165 9.58 13.00 -8.99
N GLN A 166 8.59 12.16 -8.65
CA GLN A 166 7.30 12.64 -8.14
C GLN A 166 7.40 13.18 -6.71
N TRP A 167 8.45 12.75 -6.00
CA TRP A 167 8.70 13.07 -4.59
C TRP A 167 9.29 14.48 -4.40
N GLU A 168 10.18 14.90 -5.30
CA GLU A 168 10.75 16.27 -5.31
C GLU A 168 9.67 17.34 -5.58
N LEU A 169 8.69 17.03 -6.42
CA LEU A 169 7.59 17.94 -6.75
C LEU A 169 6.63 18.18 -5.57
N MET A 170 6.40 17.18 -4.70
CA MET A 170 5.57 17.36 -3.51
C MET A 170 6.27 18.18 -2.43
N GLN A 171 7.59 18.03 -2.30
CA GLN A 171 8.38 18.74 -1.30
C GLN A 171 8.47 20.25 -1.59
N GLN A 172 8.53 20.62 -2.88
CA GLN A 172 8.46 22.02 -3.32
C GLN A 172 7.08 22.65 -3.10
N ALA A 173 6.01 21.85 -3.14
CA ALA A 173 4.65 22.32 -2.87
C ALA A 173 4.39 22.55 -1.37
N GLU A 174 4.90 21.69 -0.49
CA GLU A 174 4.75 21.85 0.97
C GLU A 174 5.53 23.06 1.52
N LEU A 175 6.71 23.36 0.96
CA LEU A 175 7.54 24.50 1.39
C LEU A 175 6.99 25.87 0.94
N ALA A 176 6.06 25.90 -0.01
CA ALA A 176 5.47 27.14 -0.51
C ALA A 176 4.29 27.65 0.34
N ASP A 177 3.75 26.82 1.24
CA ASP A 177 2.50 27.10 1.98
C ASP A 177 2.74 27.50 3.46
N ASP A 178 3.99 27.44 3.96
CA ASP A 178 4.32 27.61 5.38
C ASP A 178 4.83 29.02 5.76
N ASP A 179 4.84 30.00 4.83
CA ASP A 179 5.36 31.36 5.07
C ASP A 179 4.30 32.40 5.52
N SER A 180 3.15 31.96 6.04
CA SER A 180 2.18 32.88 6.68
C SER A 180 1.78 32.42 8.07
N SER A 181 2.61 32.73 9.06
CA SER A 181 2.35 32.41 10.46
C SER A 181 1.67 33.57 11.23
N GLN A 182 0.69 33.17 12.08
CA GLN A 182 0.36 33.69 13.42
C GLN A 182 -0.57 34.91 13.61
N THR A 183 -1.66 34.71 14.37
CA THR A 183 -1.86 35.31 15.71
C THR A 183 -2.88 34.51 16.56
N VAL A 184 -2.70 34.58 17.88
CA VAL A 184 -3.30 33.74 18.95
C VAL A 184 -4.55 34.39 19.57
N GLY A 185 -5.56 33.61 19.99
CA GLY A 185 -6.38 33.95 21.18
C GLY A 185 -7.88 33.61 21.21
N LYS A 186 -8.24 32.64 22.06
CA LYS A 186 -9.44 32.56 22.94
C LYS A 186 -10.87 32.68 22.34
N SER A 187 -11.64 31.60 22.38
CA SER A 187 -12.82 31.48 23.26
C SER A 187 -13.60 30.18 23.07
N SER A 188 -13.53 29.35 24.10
CA SER A 188 -14.53 28.33 24.44
C SER A 188 -15.89 29.01 24.68
N ARG A 189 -16.93 28.57 23.94
CA ARG A 189 -18.40 28.74 24.12
C ARG A 189 -19.09 28.99 22.79
N ARG A 190 -19.18 27.97 21.93
CA ARG A 190 -20.14 27.93 20.80
C ARG A 190 -20.39 26.49 20.28
N MET A 191 -20.36 25.49 21.15
CA MET A 191 -20.62 24.08 20.79
C MET A 191 -22.03 23.63 21.19
N ALA A 192 -23.05 24.30 20.68
CA ALA A 192 -24.44 23.84 20.77
C ALA A 192 -25.36 24.29 19.62
N LYS A 193 -24.86 25.09 18.65
CA LYS A 193 -25.64 25.55 17.48
C LYS A 193 -25.10 25.08 16.12
N LEU A 194 -23.99 24.32 16.10
CA LEU A 194 -23.31 23.86 14.88
C LEU A 194 -23.49 22.35 14.62
N VAL A 195 -24.50 21.71 15.21
CA VAL A 195 -24.71 20.26 15.04
C VAL A 195 -25.79 19.96 13.98
N LYS A 196 -26.59 20.93 13.54
CA LYS A 196 -27.67 20.72 12.55
C LYS A 196 -27.32 21.12 11.10
N LYS A 197 -26.11 21.61 10.84
CA LYS A 197 -25.64 21.98 9.47
C LYS A 197 -24.54 21.03 8.93
N ASN A 198 -24.11 20.03 9.71
CA ASN A 198 -22.96 19.19 9.38
C ASN A 198 -23.33 17.80 8.79
N GLU A 199 -24.60 17.55 8.46
CA GLU A 199 -25.04 16.30 7.81
C GLU A 199 -24.71 16.23 6.32
N ARG A 200 -24.21 17.32 5.72
CA ARG A 200 -23.51 17.24 4.43
C ARG A 200 -22.05 16.97 4.70
N ALA A 201 -21.72 15.75 5.15
CA ALA A 201 -20.41 15.22 4.85
C ALA A 201 -20.16 15.46 3.36
N SER A 202 -19.09 16.17 3.03
CA SER A 202 -18.78 16.66 1.68
C SER A 202 -19.10 15.58 0.65
N ASN A 203 -19.96 15.87 -0.33
CA ASN A 203 -20.39 14.89 -1.34
C ASN A 203 -19.19 14.24 -2.07
N HIS A 204 -18.04 14.89 -2.02
CA HIS A 204 -16.76 14.39 -2.52
C HIS A 204 -16.26 13.12 -1.81
N LEU A 205 -16.65 12.88 -0.55
CA LEU A 205 -16.26 11.69 0.22
C LEU A 205 -17.11 10.45 -0.11
N LEU A 206 -18.29 10.62 -0.73
CA LEU A 206 -19.15 9.51 -1.17
C LEU A 206 -18.67 8.87 -2.50
N GLY A 207 -17.59 9.40 -3.06
CA GLY A 207 -17.02 8.95 -4.32
C GLY A 207 -17.77 9.44 -5.57
N PRO A 208 -17.24 9.14 -6.76
CA PRO A 208 -17.79 9.64 -8.02
C PRO A 208 -19.16 8.99 -8.33
N LYS A 209 -20.17 9.84 -8.55
CA LYS A 209 -21.51 9.41 -8.96
C LYS A 209 -21.51 8.89 -10.39
N THR A 210 -22.36 7.91 -10.68
CA THR A 210 -22.60 7.44 -12.04
C THR A 210 -23.37 8.49 -12.85
N PHE A 211 -23.07 8.60 -14.14
CA PHE A 211 -23.79 9.47 -15.05
C PHE A 211 -24.01 8.80 -16.41
N PRO A 212 -25.16 9.02 -17.06
CA PRO A 212 -25.43 8.47 -18.38
C PRO A 212 -24.62 9.19 -19.47
N ILE A 213 -24.42 8.52 -20.60
CA ILE A 213 -23.70 9.10 -21.75
C ILE A 213 -24.33 10.43 -22.22
N ASP A 214 -25.65 10.53 -22.23
CA ASP A 214 -26.35 11.73 -22.69
C ASP A 214 -25.98 12.96 -21.86
N ARG A 215 -25.82 12.78 -20.54
CA ARG A 215 -25.38 13.84 -19.64
C ARG A 215 -23.93 14.25 -19.92
N MET A 216 -23.06 13.28 -20.19
CA MET A 216 -21.67 13.57 -20.57
C MET A 216 -21.61 14.41 -21.85
N MET A 217 -22.35 13.99 -22.88
CA MET A 217 -22.41 14.68 -24.17
C MET A 217 -23.02 16.08 -24.04
N ALA A 218 -24.10 16.23 -23.25
CA ALA A 218 -24.71 17.53 -23.00
C ALA A 218 -23.73 18.52 -22.34
N ILE A 219 -22.96 18.05 -21.35
CA ILE A 219 -21.93 18.86 -20.69
C ILE A 219 -20.82 19.21 -21.69
N PHE A 220 -20.33 18.22 -22.47
CA PHE A 220 -19.30 18.42 -23.49
C PHE A 220 -19.68 19.50 -24.51
N TYR A 221 -20.90 19.46 -25.04
CA TYR A 221 -21.38 20.50 -25.96
C TYR A 221 -21.69 21.85 -25.28
N SER A 222 -21.89 21.87 -23.96
CA SER A 222 -22.11 23.13 -23.22
C SER A 222 -20.82 23.86 -22.89
N ILE A 223 -19.70 23.14 -22.72
CA ILE A 223 -18.39 23.73 -22.40
C ILE A 223 -17.58 24.10 -23.64
N ILE A 224 -17.93 23.54 -24.81
CA ILE A 224 -17.24 23.83 -26.06
C ILE A 224 -17.93 25.01 -26.75
N GLU A 225 -17.17 26.07 -27.02
CA GLU A 225 -17.67 27.27 -27.71
C GLU A 225 -17.83 27.06 -29.24
N GLY A 226 -17.29 25.96 -29.79
CA GLY A 226 -17.35 25.61 -31.21
C GLY A 226 -18.49 24.65 -31.60
N LYS A 227 -18.96 24.72 -32.85
CA LYS A 227 -19.91 23.74 -33.40
C LYS A 227 -19.21 22.42 -33.70
N VAL A 228 -19.26 21.48 -32.76
CA VAL A 228 -18.77 20.12 -32.96
C VAL A 228 -19.89 19.23 -33.48
N VAL A 229 -19.67 18.57 -34.62
CA VAL A 229 -20.63 17.61 -35.18
C VAL A 229 -20.53 16.31 -34.37
N PRO A 230 -21.67 15.70 -33.96
CA PRO A 230 -21.68 14.38 -33.36
C PRO A 230 -21.08 13.36 -34.34
N SER A 231 -19.84 12.95 -34.09
CA SER A 231 -19.10 12.02 -34.94
C SER A 231 -18.77 10.74 -34.19
N ALA A 232 -18.61 9.64 -34.93
CA ALA A 232 -18.18 8.36 -34.38
C ALA A 232 -16.85 8.46 -33.60
N HIS A 233 -15.98 9.40 -33.98
CA HIS A 233 -14.70 9.62 -33.31
C HIS A 233 -14.84 10.01 -31.83
N ILE A 234 -15.89 10.75 -31.45
CA ILE A 234 -16.11 11.12 -30.03
C ILE A 234 -16.41 9.85 -29.20
N TYR A 235 -17.21 8.94 -29.74
CA TYR A 235 -17.50 7.66 -29.08
C TYR A 235 -16.26 6.76 -28.99
N VAL A 236 -15.41 6.74 -30.02
CA VAL A 236 -14.12 6.03 -29.99
C VAL A 236 -13.19 6.63 -28.92
N GLN A 237 -13.15 7.95 -28.78
CA GLN A 237 -12.37 8.62 -27.73
C GLN A 237 -12.90 8.27 -26.33
N ILE A 238 -14.21 8.26 -26.13
CA ILE A 238 -14.83 7.86 -24.85
C ILE A 238 -14.49 6.39 -24.54
N SER A 239 -14.58 5.50 -25.52
CA SER A 239 -14.17 4.10 -25.36
C SER A 239 -12.68 3.99 -25.01
N SER A 240 -11.83 4.79 -25.64
CA SER A 240 -10.38 4.83 -25.34
C SER A 240 -10.12 5.31 -23.92
N LEU A 241 -10.86 6.31 -23.43
CA LEU A 241 -10.77 6.79 -22.04
C LEU A 241 -11.17 5.69 -21.04
N VAL A 242 -12.10 4.80 -21.41
CA VAL A 242 -12.44 3.62 -20.61
C VAL A 242 -11.31 2.60 -20.62
N SER A 243 -10.74 2.30 -21.79
CA SER A 243 -9.59 1.38 -21.90
C SER A 243 -8.38 1.87 -21.09
N LEU A 244 -8.14 3.18 -21.06
CA LEU A 244 -7.08 3.81 -20.28
C LEU A 244 -7.40 3.96 -18.78
N HIS A 245 -8.55 3.45 -18.30
CA HIS A 245 -8.99 3.56 -16.90
C HIS A 245 -9.12 5.00 -16.38
N LEU A 246 -9.31 5.98 -17.27
CA LEU A 246 -9.69 7.35 -16.89
C LEU A 246 -11.20 7.46 -16.64
N LEU A 247 -11.97 6.65 -17.36
CA LEU A 247 -13.39 6.42 -17.13
C LEU A 247 -13.63 4.94 -16.83
N SER A 248 -14.65 4.64 -16.03
CA SER A 248 -15.14 3.27 -15.85
C SER A 248 -16.58 3.20 -16.36
N GLN A 249 -16.85 2.22 -17.20
CA GLN A 249 -18.22 1.92 -17.61
C GLN A 249 -18.86 1.02 -16.55
N VAL A 250 -20.01 1.46 -16.02
CA VAL A 250 -20.75 0.77 -14.96
C VAL A 250 -22.11 0.34 -15.52
N GLY A 251 -22.25 -0.95 -15.81
CA GLY A 251 -23.51 -1.52 -16.31
C GLY A 251 -23.44 -3.03 -16.48
N GLY A 252 -24.56 -3.72 -16.23
CA GLY A 252 -24.78 -5.12 -16.61
C GLY A 252 -24.99 -5.29 -18.12
N ASP A 253 -25.19 -6.53 -18.58
CA ASP A 253 -25.06 -7.01 -19.98
C ASP A 253 -25.71 -6.19 -21.13
N ASP A 254 -26.57 -5.21 -20.86
CA ASP A 254 -27.15 -4.31 -21.87
C ASP A 254 -26.21 -3.16 -22.25
N LYS A 255 -25.07 -3.50 -22.86
CA LYS A 255 -24.00 -2.56 -23.23
C LYS A 255 -24.37 -1.55 -24.32
N ILE A 256 -25.53 -1.70 -24.97
CA ILE A 256 -25.90 -0.96 -26.18
C ILE A 256 -26.91 0.17 -25.89
N SER A 257 -27.81 0.02 -24.92
CA SER A 257 -28.97 0.92 -24.79
C SER A 257 -28.72 2.14 -23.90
N ALA A 258 -28.01 1.99 -22.77
CA ALA A 258 -27.80 3.09 -21.82
C ALA A 258 -26.51 2.91 -21.00
N PRO A 259 -25.32 3.10 -21.60
CA PRO A 259 -24.08 3.00 -20.85
C PRO A 259 -24.00 4.13 -19.80
N LYS A 260 -23.71 3.73 -18.55
CA LYS A 260 -23.40 4.66 -17.46
C LYS A 260 -21.90 4.67 -17.21
N TYR A 261 -21.36 5.83 -16.90
CA TYR A 261 -19.93 6.03 -16.67
C TYR A 261 -19.67 6.57 -15.25
N LYS A 262 -18.47 6.30 -14.75
CA LYS A 262 -17.86 6.94 -13.58
C LYS A 262 -16.52 7.53 -13.96
N CYS A 263 -16.18 8.68 -13.39
CA CYS A 263 -14.85 9.28 -13.51
C CYS A 263 -13.93 8.70 -12.44
N LEU A 264 -12.74 8.22 -12.84
CA LEU A 264 -11.74 7.63 -11.93
C LEU A 264 -10.60 8.61 -11.59
N VAL A 265 -10.70 9.84 -12.07
CA VAL A 265 -9.60 10.80 -12.09
C VAL A 265 -9.72 11.77 -10.92
N THR A 266 -8.59 12.16 -10.33
CA THR A 266 -8.53 13.12 -9.22
C THR A 266 -8.70 14.56 -9.68
N LEU A 267 -9.09 15.45 -8.76
CA LEU A 267 -9.25 16.87 -9.05
C LEU A 267 -7.95 17.53 -9.53
N ASP A 268 -6.80 17.13 -9.00
CA ASP A 268 -5.49 17.70 -9.38
C ASP A 268 -5.14 17.40 -10.84
N PHE A 269 -5.42 16.18 -11.29
CA PHE A 269 -5.24 15.81 -12.69
C PHE A 269 -6.18 16.60 -13.60
N ILE A 270 -7.46 16.73 -13.22
CA ILE A 270 -8.43 17.55 -13.96
C ILE A 270 -7.96 19.02 -14.01
N ARG A 271 -7.45 19.56 -12.91
CA ARG A 271 -6.92 20.94 -12.84
C ARG A 271 -5.69 21.13 -13.72
N SER A 272 -4.82 20.13 -13.82
CA SER A 272 -3.66 20.15 -14.72
C SER A 272 -4.09 20.20 -16.19
N ILE A 273 -5.07 19.37 -16.58
CA ILE A 273 -5.66 19.41 -17.93
C ILE A 273 -6.32 20.76 -18.18
N ALA A 274 -7.14 21.23 -17.24
CA ALA A 274 -7.87 22.49 -17.35
C ALA A 274 -6.93 23.68 -17.58
N ARG A 275 -5.78 23.73 -16.89
CA ARG A 275 -4.73 24.74 -17.15
C ARG A 275 -4.17 24.66 -18.57
N THR A 276 -3.95 23.45 -19.09
CA THR A 276 -3.41 23.22 -20.43
C THR A 276 -4.35 23.71 -21.53
N VAL A 277 -5.67 23.53 -21.33
CA VAL A 277 -6.71 23.99 -22.26
C VAL A 277 -7.26 25.37 -21.92
N GLN A 278 -6.65 26.08 -20.96
CA GLN A 278 -7.08 27.40 -20.48
C GLN A 278 -8.56 27.48 -20.05
N PHE A 279 -9.04 26.42 -19.42
CA PHE A 279 -10.42 26.30 -18.93
C PHE A 279 -10.47 26.47 -17.40
N ASP A 280 -11.32 27.36 -16.89
CA ASP A 280 -11.49 27.57 -15.45
C ASP A 280 -12.51 26.59 -14.86
N ILE A 281 -12.05 25.39 -14.51
CA ILE A 281 -12.89 24.32 -13.94
C ILE A 281 -13.50 24.71 -12.58
N MET A 282 -12.83 25.56 -11.79
CA MET A 282 -13.25 25.85 -10.42
C MET A 282 -14.60 26.59 -10.38
N ARG A 283 -14.88 27.41 -11.40
CA ARG A 283 -16.17 28.11 -11.56
C ARG A 283 -17.36 27.17 -11.73
N TYR A 284 -17.14 25.95 -12.20
CA TYR A 284 -18.20 24.97 -12.47
C TYR A 284 -18.42 23.98 -11.32
N LEU A 285 -17.64 24.08 -10.23
CA LEU A 285 -17.75 23.20 -9.07
C LEU A 285 -18.51 23.91 -7.93
N TYR A 286 -19.55 23.26 -7.41
CA TYR A 286 -20.48 23.84 -6.42
C TYR A 286 -19.87 24.07 -5.02
N ASP A 287 -18.74 23.43 -4.68
CA ASP A 287 -18.18 23.38 -3.32
C ASP A 287 -16.90 24.24 -3.12
N PHE A 288 -16.42 24.95 -4.15
CA PHE A 288 -15.18 25.77 -4.09
C PHE A 288 -15.41 27.28 -4.32
N LEU A 289 -16.65 27.75 -4.14
CA LEU A 289 -17.03 29.16 -4.10
C LEU A 289 -17.07 29.70 -2.66
#